data_AF-A0A132HXM7-F1
#
_entry.id   AF-A0A132HXM7-F1
#
_cell.length_a   1.000
_cell.length_b   1.000
_cell.length_c   1.000
_cell.angle_alpha   90.00
_cell.angle_beta   90.00
_cell.angle_gamma   90.00
#
_symmetry.space_group_name_H-M   'P 1'
#
loop_
_entity.id
_entity.type
_entity.pdbx_description
1 polymer ?
#
loop_
_entity_poly.entity_id
_entity_poly.type
_entity_poly.pdbx_seq_one_letter_code
_entity_poly.pdbx_strand_id
1 'polypeptide(L)'
;MENCTWKSTTKQIYTGVMLYSLCGIVSGLVAILAFLSGGFWSVLSVILSIAIIVGYVLYFIGLRNFKNVVMEPDAPVVNKLYTAVILVIIGYIVGFIPVAGGIIQAILNIIAFIMMMVAYNKLRKSTTFPGLARKGASMLFTAMILSLIGAVISIIPLVGTIIAAILNIISFIMVLLGWKKIADDDLASSTPAVE
;
A
#
# COMPACT_ATOMS: atom_id res chain seq x y z
N MET A 1 -5.42 0.91 27.66
CA MET A 1 -6.35 0.39 26.62
C MET A 1 -5.93 0.79 25.19
N GLU A 2 -5.13 1.85 25.01
CA GLU A 2 -4.63 2.26 23.67
C GLU A 2 -3.69 1.25 23.00
N ASN A 3 -2.80 0.57 23.75
CA ASN A 3 -1.88 -0.44 23.19
C ASN A 3 -2.59 -1.62 22.51
N CYS A 4 -3.71 -2.10 23.07
CA CYS A 4 -4.51 -3.15 22.43
C CYS A 4 -5.15 -2.67 21.12
N THR A 5 -5.51 -1.39 21.06
CA THR A 5 -6.15 -0.76 19.89
C THR A 5 -5.13 -0.53 18.77
N TRP A 6 -3.92 -0.07 19.10
CA TRP A 6 -2.82 0.09 18.14
C TRP A 6 -2.45 -1.24 17.47
N LYS A 7 -2.14 -2.27 18.25
CA LYS A 7 -1.70 -3.56 17.73
C LYS A 7 -2.77 -4.27 16.91
N SER A 8 -4.04 -4.19 17.33
CA SER A 8 -5.18 -4.72 16.59
C SER A 8 -5.36 -4.00 15.24
N THR A 9 -5.27 -2.66 15.27
CA THR A 9 -5.42 -1.82 14.08
C THR A 9 -4.32 -2.09 13.05
N THR A 10 -3.06 -2.12 13.49
CA THR A 10 -1.93 -2.34 12.57
C THR A 10 -1.90 -3.79 12.06
N LYS A 11 -2.43 -4.76 12.81
CA LYS A 11 -2.66 -6.12 12.31
C LYS A 11 -3.68 -6.16 11.17
N GLN A 12 -4.78 -5.39 11.26
CA GLN A 12 -5.75 -5.27 10.16
C GLN A 12 -5.13 -4.62 8.92
N ILE A 13 -4.33 -3.56 9.11
CA ILE A 13 -3.55 -2.93 8.04
C ILE A 13 -2.63 -3.95 7.37
N TYR A 14 -1.89 -4.71 8.16
CA TYR A 14 -0.97 -5.74 7.67
C TYR A 14 -1.67 -6.82 6.84
N THR A 15 -2.81 -7.33 7.31
CA THR A 15 -3.60 -8.32 6.56
C THR A 15 -4.14 -7.75 5.24
N GLY A 16 -4.65 -6.51 5.25
CA GLY A 16 -5.10 -5.84 4.02
C GLY A 16 -3.97 -5.68 3.00
N VAL A 17 -2.80 -5.24 3.47
CA VAL A 17 -1.57 -5.08 2.67
C VAL A 17 -1.11 -6.37 2.04
N MET A 18 -1.06 -7.43 2.82
CA MET A 18 -0.68 -8.76 2.35
C MET A 18 -1.62 -9.22 1.24
N LEU A 19 -2.93 -9.06 1.44
CA LEU A 19 -3.94 -9.49 0.48
C LEU A 19 -3.85 -8.71 -0.84
N TYR A 20 -3.91 -7.37 -0.81
CA TYR A 20 -3.92 -6.60 -2.06
C TYR A 20 -2.60 -6.74 -2.84
N SER A 21 -1.47 -6.86 -2.14
CA SER A 21 -0.16 -6.93 -2.80
C SER A 21 0.10 -8.30 -3.42
N LEU A 22 -0.24 -9.39 -2.72
CA LEU A 22 -0.15 -10.74 -3.29
C LEU A 22 -1.07 -10.90 -4.49
N CYS A 23 -2.34 -10.49 -4.36
CA CYS A 23 -3.27 -10.54 -5.46
C CYS A 23 -2.83 -9.64 -6.63
N GLY A 24 -2.21 -8.48 -6.34
CA GLY A 24 -1.63 -7.59 -7.35
C GLY A 24 -0.49 -8.25 -8.14
N ILE A 25 0.46 -8.89 -7.46
CA ILE A 25 1.57 -9.61 -8.10
C ILE A 25 1.04 -10.76 -8.97
N VAL A 26 0.14 -11.58 -8.41
CA VAL A 26 -0.46 -12.71 -9.14
C VAL A 26 -1.29 -12.20 -10.34
N SER A 27 -2.03 -11.11 -10.19
CA SER A 27 -2.80 -10.49 -11.26
C SER A 27 -1.90 -10.02 -12.41
N GLY A 28 -0.74 -9.43 -12.11
CA GLY A 28 0.25 -9.05 -13.12
C GLY A 28 0.76 -10.25 -13.93
N LEU A 29 1.03 -11.38 -13.27
CA LEU A 29 1.44 -12.61 -13.95
C LEU A 29 0.31 -13.21 -14.81
N VAL A 30 -0.91 -13.23 -14.27
CA VAL A 30 -2.10 -13.71 -14.98
C VAL A 30 -2.39 -12.86 -16.23
N ALA A 31 -2.17 -11.54 -16.18
CA ALA A 31 -2.36 -10.68 -17.34
C ALA A 31 -1.41 -11.03 -18.50
N ILE A 32 -0.15 -11.35 -18.20
CA ILE A 32 0.83 -11.82 -19.20
C ILE A 32 0.38 -13.14 -19.82
N LEU A 33 -0.07 -14.09 -18.99
CA LEU A 33 -0.54 -15.40 -19.46
C LEU A 33 -1.85 -15.28 -20.27
N ALA A 34 -2.76 -14.39 -19.85
CA ALA A 34 -4.00 -14.09 -20.55
C ALA A 34 -3.74 -13.56 -21.97
N PHE A 35 -2.77 -12.66 -22.10
CA PHE A 35 -2.34 -12.11 -23.40
C PHE A 35 -1.81 -13.21 -24.33
N LEU A 36 -1.13 -14.23 -23.79
CA LEU A 36 -0.48 -15.28 -24.58
C LEU A 36 -1.38 -16.49 -24.90
N SER A 37 -2.41 -16.77 -24.10
CA SER A 37 -3.15 -18.05 -24.18
C SER A 37 -4.68 -17.94 -24.16
N GLY A 38 -5.25 -16.74 -24.03
CA GLY A 38 -6.68 -16.48 -24.22
C GLY A 38 -7.64 -17.04 -23.14
N GLY A 39 -8.87 -16.50 -23.14
CA GLY A 39 -10.09 -17.02 -22.50
C GLY A 39 -10.07 -17.31 -20.99
N PHE A 40 -9.47 -18.43 -20.59
CA PHE A 40 -9.51 -18.99 -19.23
C PHE A 40 -8.97 -18.00 -18.17
N TRP A 41 -7.92 -17.27 -18.51
CA TRP A 41 -7.30 -16.29 -17.61
C TRP A 41 -8.16 -15.06 -17.34
N SER A 42 -9.19 -14.82 -18.15
CA SER A 42 -10.09 -13.67 -17.97
C SER A 42 -11.01 -13.82 -16.77
N VAL A 43 -11.40 -15.04 -16.38
CA VAL A 43 -12.22 -15.25 -15.17
C VAL A 43 -11.36 -15.07 -13.92
N LEU A 44 -10.13 -15.58 -13.95
CA LEU A 44 -9.17 -15.45 -12.85
C LEU A 44 -8.77 -13.99 -12.60
N SER A 45 -8.62 -13.18 -13.65
CA SER A 45 -8.29 -11.76 -13.51
C SER A 45 -9.40 -10.96 -12.81
N VAL A 46 -10.68 -11.29 -13.05
CA VAL A 46 -11.82 -10.67 -12.38
C VAL A 46 -11.84 -11.04 -10.89
N ILE A 47 -11.65 -12.32 -10.55
CA ILE A 47 -11.59 -12.78 -9.15
C ILE A 47 -10.45 -12.08 -8.40
N LEU A 48 -9.27 -11.98 -9.01
CA LEU A 48 -8.12 -11.29 -8.41
C LEU A 48 -8.39 -9.79 -8.23
N SER A 49 -9.07 -9.15 -9.16
CA SER A 49 -9.45 -7.73 -9.05
C SER A 49 -10.39 -7.50 -7.86
N ILE A 50 -11.36 -8.39 -7.63
CA ILE A 50 -12.23 -8.34 -6.46
C ILE A 50 -11.42 -8.55 -5.17
N ALA A 51 -10.51 -9.52 -5.14
CA ALA A 51 -9.65 -9.77 -3.98
C ALA A 51 -8.74 -8.58 -3.64
N ILE A 52 -8.22 -7.88 -4.65
CA ILE A 52 -7.46 -6.63 -4.49
C ILE A 52 -8.32 -5.56 -3.82
N ILE A 53 -9.56 -5.37 -4.28
CA ILE A 53 -10.49 -4.40 -3.69
C ILE A 53 -10.76 -4.73 -2.21
N VAL A 54 -11.01 -6.00 -1.89
CA VAL A 54 -11.19 -6.46 -0.50
C VAL A 54 -9.95 -6.16 0.34
N GLY A 55 -8.74 -6.40 -0.20
CA GLY A 55 -7.48 -6.05 0.47
C GLY A 55 -7.34 -4.55 0.75
N TYR A 56 -7.72 -3.70 -0.22
CA TYR A 56 -7.74 -2.25 -0.03
C TYR A 56 -8.80 -1.80 0.98
N VAL A 57 -9.97 -2.44 1.05
CA VAL A 57 -11.00 -2.14 2.05
C VAL A 57 -10.51 -2.49 3.45
N LEU A 58 -9.84 -3.63 3.63
CA LEU A 58 -9.23 -4.00 4.92
C LEU A 58 -8.13 -3.00 5.33
N TYR A 59 -7.28 -2.62 4.38
CA TYR A 59 -6.26 -1.60 4.58
C TYR A 59 -6.87 -0.25 4.97
N PHE A 60 -7.98 0.14 4.32
CA PHE A 60 -8.76 1.34 4.61
C PHE A 60 -9.36 1.36 6.02
N ILE A 61 -10.00 0.26 6.45
CA ILE A 61 -10.57 0.14 7.80
C ILE A 61 -9.46 0.26 8.84
N GLY A 62 -8.33 -0.41 8.61
CA GLY A 62 -7.15 -0.29 9.46
C GLY A 62 -6.63 1.15 9.56
N LEU A 63 -6.49 1.86 8.44
CA LEU A 63 -6.04 3.26 8.45
C LEU A 63 -7.02 4.22 9.14
N ARG A 64 -8.34 3.97 9.02
CA ARG A 64 -9.37 4.77 9.71
C ARG A 64 -9.18 4.70 11.22
N ASN A 65 -8.97 3.50 11.73
CA ASN A 65 -8.74 3.28 13.16
C ASN A 65 -7.38 3.87 13.57
N PHE A 66 -6.36 3.75 12.70
CA PHE A 66 -5.00 4.23 12.99
C PHE A 66 -4.95 5.75 13.15
N LYS A 67 -5.70 6.50 12.33
CA LYS A 67 -5.85 7.95 12.46
C LYS A 67 -6.30 8.38 13.87
N ASN A 68 -7.14 7.59 14.52
CA ASN A 68 -7.70 7.93 15.83
C ASN A 68 -6.74 7.61 17.00
N VAL A 69 -5.64 6.89 16.74
CA VAL A 69 -4.65 6.46 17.76
C VAL A 69 -3.33 7.20 17.59
N VAL A 70 -3.12 7.87 16.46
CA VAL A 70 -1.91 8.65 16.17
C VAL A 70 -2.02 10.05 16.77
N MET A 71 -0.91 10.58 17.29
CA MET A 71 -0.87 11.92 17.90
C MET A 71 -1.29 13.03 16.92
N GLU A 72 -1.89 14.11 17.43
CA GLU A 72 -2.47 15.20 16.62
C GLU A 72 -1.60 15.73 15.47
N PRO A 73 -0.26 15.92 15.62
CA PRO A 73 0.57 16.44 14.52
C PRO A 73 0.65 15.50 13.30
N ASP A 74 0.48 14.19 13.51
CA ASP A 74 0.59 13.16 12.48
C ASP A 74 -0.77 12.71 11.93
N ALA A 75 -1.87 12.95 12.66
CA ALA A 75 -3.24 12.70 12.24
C ALA A 75 -3.60 13.27 10.84
N PRO A 76 -3.24 14.52 10.47
CA PRO A 76 -3.53 15.03 9.13
C PRO A 76 -2.68 14.34 8.04
N VAL A 77 -1.50 13.80 8.39
CA VAL A 77 -0.65 13.06 7.46
C VAL A 77 -1.23 11.67 7.20
N VAL A 78 -1.70 10.99 8.24
CA VAL A 78 -2.43 9.72 8.12
C VAL A 78 -3.74 9.92 7.35
N ASN A 79 -4.42 11.06 7.52
CA ASN A 79 -5.62 11.37 6.76
C ASN A 79 -5.36 11.48 5.25
N LYS A 80 -4.17 11.94 4.83
CA LYS A 80 -3.78 11.90 3.41
C LYS A 80 -3.60 10.48 2.89
N LEU A 81 -3.04 9.58 3.71
CA LEU A 81 -2.90 8.17 3.37
C LEU A 81 -4.29 7.52 3.21
N TYR A 82 -5.22 7.85 4.10
CA TYR A 82 -6.63 7.45 4.01
C TYR A 82 -7.31 7.92 2.72
N THR A 83 -7.18 9.21 2.38
CA THR A 83 -7.74 9.74 1.12
C THR A 83 -7.10 9.08 -0.12
N ALA A 84 -5.80 8.79 -0.08
CA ALA A 84 -5.12 8.10 -1.17
C ALA A 84 -5.73 6.70 -1.41
N VAL A 85 -6.03 5.96 -0.35
CA VAL A 85 -6.66 4.63 -0.47
C VAL A 85 -8.07 4.70 -1.04
N ILE A 86 -8.86 5.72 -0.66
CA ILE A 86 -10.18 5.96 -1.26
C ILE A 86 -10.03 6.15 -2.78
N LEU A 87 -9.06 6.97 -3.22
CA LEU A 87 -8.82 7.19 -4.64
C LEU A 87 -8.47 5.89 -5.38
N VAL A 88 -7.66 5.01 -4.77
CA VAL A 88 -7.35 3.69 -5.34
C VAL A 88 -8.62 2.84 -5.46
N ILE A 89 -9.44 2.76 -4.41
CA ILE A 89 -10.68 1.97 -4.44
C ILE A 89 -11.63 2.48 -5.52
N ILE A 90 -11.85 3.79 -5.59
CA ILE A 90 -12.67 4.42 -6.65
C ILE A 90 -12.07 4.13 -8.02
N GLY A 91 -10.74 4.21 -8.16
CA GLY A 91 -10.04 3.87 -9.39
C GLY A 91 -10.31 2.45 -9.85
N TYR A 92 -10.23 1.46 -8.96
CA TYR A 92 -10.55 0.07 -9.29
C TYR A 92 -12.03 -0.13 -9.66
N ILE A 93 -12.97 0.57 -9.01
CA ILE A 93 -14.39 0.51 -9.36
C ILE A 93 -14.64 1.09 -10.75
N VAL A 94 -14.06 2.26 -11.06
CA VAL A 94 -14.18 2.90 -12.37
C VAL A 94 -13.47 2.09 -13.46
N GLY A 95 -12.41 1.36 -13.10
CA GLY A 95 -11.67 0.46 -13.99
C GLY A 95 -12.51 -0.66 -14.62
N PHE A 96 -13.65 -1.03 -14.02
CA PHE A 96 -14.59 -1.99 -14.62
C PHE A 96 -15.36 -1.44 -15.84
N ILE A 97 -15.34 -0.13 -16.07
CA ILE A 97 -15.97 0.48 -17.24
C ILE A 97 -15.09 0.25 -18.48
N PRO A 98 -15.58 -0.42 -19.54
CA PRO A 98 -14.81 -0.69 -20.74
C PRO A 98 -14.30 0.60 -21.40
N VAL A 99 -13.07 0.56 -21.96
CA VAL A 99 -12.40 1.63 -22.73
C VAL A 99 -12.03 2.89 -21.92
N ALA A 100 -12.99 3.56 -21.28
CA ALA A 100 -12.75 4.80 -20.53
C ALA A 100 -12.27 4.55 -19.09
N GLY A 101 -12.68 3.44 -18.48
CA GLY A 101 -12.39 3.14 -17.07
C GLY A 101 -10.90 2.98 -16.78
N GLY A 102 -10.14 2.35 -17.70
CA GLY A 102 -8.72 2.11 -17.52
C GLY A 102 -7.87 3.39 -17.45
N ILE A 103 -8.18 4.41 -18.26
CA ILE A 103 -7.47 5.69 -18.24
C ILE A 103 -7.75 6.43 -16.93
N ILE A 104 -9.02 6.49 -16.51
CA ILE A 104 -9.41 7.15 -15.27
C ILE A 104 -8.79 6.43 -14.06
N GLN A 105 -8.80 5.09 -14.05
CA GLN A 105 -8.12 4.29 -13.04
C GLN A 105 -6.63 4.61 -12.96
N ALA A 106 -5.93 4.69 -14.11
CA ALA A 106 -4.52 5.01 -14.15
C ALA A 106 -4.22 6.39 -13.54
N ILE A 107 -5.01 7.41 -13.89
CA ILE A 107 -4.88 8.77 -13.35
C ILE A 107 -5.10 8.78 -11.84
N LEU A 108 -6.18 8.15 -11.36
CA LEU A 108 -6.49 8.08 -9.92
C LEU A 108 -5.40 7.35 -9.14
N ASN A 109 -4.86 6.26 -9.69
CA ASN A 109 -3.77 5.52 -9.07
C ASN A 109 -2.48 6.35 -8.99
N ILE A 110 -2.16 7.15 -10.01
CA ILE A 110 -1.00 8.06 -9.98
C ILE A 110 -1.17 9.12 -8.88
N ILE A 111 -2.35 9.76 -8.80
CA ILE A 111 -2.63 10.76 -7.77
C ILE A 111 -2.53 10.14 -6.37
N ALA A 112 -3.15 8.97 -6.18
CA ALA A 112 -3.08 8.24 -4.92
C ALA A 112 -1.63 7.89 -4.56
N PHE A 113 -0.86 7.39 -5.51
CA PHE A 113 0.54 7.03 -5.31
C PHE A 113 1.39 8.23 -4.84
N ILE A 114 1.22 9.39 -5.46
CA ILE A 114 1.90 10.63 -5.05
C ILE A 114 1.48 11.03 -3.61
N MET A 115 0.18 10.96 -3.30
CA MET A 115 -0.32 11.24 -1.95
C MET A 115 0.28 10.30 -0.89
N MET A 116 0.36 9.00 -1.17
CA MET A 116 0.98 8.02 -0.27
C MET A 116 2.47 8.31 -0.09
N MET A 117 3.18 8.63 -1.17
CA MET A 117 4.61 8.95 -1.12
C MET A 117 4.88 10.20 -0.26
N VAL A 118 4.07 11.25 -0.42
CA VAL A 118 4.16 12.46 0.41
C VAL A 118 3.84 12.16 1.87
N ALA A 119 2.82 11.34 2.15
CA ALA A 119 2.45 10.96 3.50
C ALA A 119 3.59 10.19 4.20
N TYR A 120 4.16 9.16 3.58
CA TYR A 120 5.27 8.40 4.16
C TYR A 120 6.55 9.23 4.33
N ASN A 121 6.85 10.14 3.38
CA ASN A 121 7.99 11.05 3.52
C ASN A 121 7.83 12.01 4.71
N LYS A 122 6.59 12.41 5.03
CA LYS A 122 6.30 13.20 6.23
C LYS A 122 6.38 12.36 7.50
N LEU A 123 5.76 11.18 7.53
CA LEU A 123 5.77 10.28 8.69
C LEU A 123 7.19 9.85 9.07
N ARG A 124 8.08 9.55 8.11
CA ARG A 124 9.47 9.17 8.41
C ARG A 124 10.29 10.31 9.02
N LYS A 125 9.90 11.57 8.78
CA LYS A 125 10.56 12.79 9.29
C LYS A 125 9.86 13.39 10.50
N SER A 126 8.69 12.86 10.87
CA SER A 126 7.90 13.35 11.99
C SER A 126 8.68 13.22 13.29
N THR A 127 8.63 14.23 14.15
CA THR A 127 9.25 14.21 15.49
C THR A 127 8.34 13.62 16.55
N THR A 128 7.05 13.43 16.22
CA THR A 128 6.00 12.88 17.08
C THR A 128 5.76 11.40 16.81
N PHE A 129 6.11 10.90 15.63
CA PHE A 129 5.96 9.49 15.31
C PHE A 129 7.00 8.65 16.08
N PRO A 130 6.66 7.50 16.66
CA PRO A 130 7.60 6.66 17.39
C PRO A 130 8.82 6.22 16.54
N GLY A 131 9.97 5.98 17.18
CA GLY A 131 11.26 5.80 16.48
C GLY A 131 11.32 4.55 15.58
N LEU A 132 10.74 3.42 16.02
CA LEU A 132 10.65 2.19 15.24
C LEU A 132 9.61 2.35 14.12
N ALA A 133 8.51 3.07 14.40
CA ALA A 133 7.47 3.41 13.44
C ALA A 133 8.00 4.34 12.32
N ARG A 134 8.88 5.31 12.63
CA ARG A 134 9.60 6.12 11.62
C ARG A 134 10.45 5.26 10.70
N LYS A 135 11.16 4.27 11.25
CA LYS A 135 11.92 3.31 10.44
C LYS A 135 10.98 2.50 9.54
N GLY A 136 9.80 2.13 10.03
CA GLY A 136 8.75 1.50 9.22
C GLY A 136 8.24 2.42 8.10
N ALA A 137 7.95 3.68 8.39
CA ALA A 137 7.57 4.69 7.38
C ALA A 137 8.67 4.95 6.35
N SER A 138 9.95 4.89 6.76
CA SER A 138 11.08 4.96 5.83
C SER A 138 11.13 3.76 4.88
N MET A 139 10.86 2.55 5.39
CA MET A 139 10.75 1.35 4.54
C MET A 139 9.58 1.46 3.55
N LEU A 140 8.44 1.98 3.99
CA LEU A 140 7.28 2.22 3.12
C LEU A 140 7.61 3.26 2.03
N PHE A 141 8.30 4.34 2.39
CA PHE A 141 8.76 5.33 1.41
C PHE A 141 9.73 4.71 0.39
N THR A 142 10.72 3.95 0.84
CA THR A 142 11.67 3.28 -0.05
C THR A 142 10.98 2.27 -0.96
N ALA A 143 9.99 1.52 -0.46
CA ALA A 143 9.19 0.60 -1.27
C ALA A 143 8.45 1.32 -2.40
N MET A 144 7.90 2.52 -2.14
CA MET A 144 7.27 3.34 -3.17
C MET A 144 8.28 3.74 -4.25
N ILE A 145 9.49 4.16 -3.87
CA ILE A 145 10.55 4.49 -4.85
C ILE A 145 10.93 3.27 -5.69
N LEU A 146 11.07 2.08 -5.08
CA LEU A 146 11.37 0.85 -5.83
C LEU A 146 10.24 0.48 -6.79
N SER A 147 8.99 0.63 -6.38
CA SER A 147 7.83 0.40 -7.25
C SER A 147 7.79 1.37 -8.43
N LEU A 148 8.16 2.63 -8.21
CA LEU A 148 8.28 3.62 -9.30
C LEU A 148 9.41 3.26 -10.28
N ILE A 149 10.58 2.87 -9.77
CA ILE A 149 11.71 2.42 -10.61
C ILE A 149 11.31 1.18 -11.41
N GLY A 150 10.64 0.21 -10.77
CA GLY A 150 10.11 -0.99 -11.42
C GLY A 150 9.14 -0.64 -12.55
N ALA A 151 8.23 0.31 -12.33
CA ALA A 151 7.30 0.77 -13.35
C ALA A 151 8.04 1.39 -14.55
N VAL A 152 9.03 2.25 -14.33
CA VAL A 152 9.83 2.85 -15.41
C VAL A 152 10.63 1.80 -16.19
N ILE A 153 11.26 0.85 -15.49
CA ILE A 153 12.06 -0.21 -16.13
C ILE A 153 11.18 -1.16 -16.96
N SER A 154 9.93 -1.38 -16.53
CA SER A 154 8.97 -2.25 -17.23
C SER A 154 8.59 -1.78 -18.65
N ILE A 155 8.93 -0.54 -19.02
CA ILE A 155 8.78 -0.02 -20.39
C ILE A 155 9.64 -0.82 -21.39
N ILE A 156 10.77 -1.38 -20.93
CA ILE A 156 11.64 -2.22 -21.76
C ILE A 156 11.03 -3.63 -21.83
N PRO A 157 10.63 -4.12 -23.02
CA PRO A 157 10.04 -5.45 -23.15
C PRO A 157 11.01 -6.54 -22.68
N LEU A 158 10.46 -7.63 -22.11
CA LEU A 158 11.15 -8.85 -21.68
C LEU A 158 12.17 -8.68 -20.53
N VAL A 159 13.22 -7.87 -20.70
CA VAL A 159 14.23 -7.63 -19.66
C VAL A 159 13.65 -6.75 -18.55
N GLY A 160 12.93 -5.69 -18.94
CA GLY A 160 12.33 -4.77 -18.00
C GLY A 160 11.22 -5.41 -17.17
N THR A 161 10.45 -6.34 -17.74
CA THR A 161 9.39 -7.05 -17.01
C THR A 161 9.93 -7.98 -15.94
N ILE A 162 11.02 -8.70 -16.20
CA ILE A 162 11.67 -9.57 -15.20
C ILE A 162 12.24 -8.73 -14.05
N ILE A 163 12.98 -7.65 -14.37
CA ILE A 163 13.55 -6.77 -13.36
C ILE A 163 12.44 -6.09 -12.53
N ALA A 164 11.39 -5.61 -13.19
CA ALA A 164 10.24 -5.01 -12.52
C ALA A 164 9.53 -6.00 -11.59
N ALA A 165 9.39 -7.28 -11.99
CA ALA A 165 8.81 -8.31 -11.14
C ALA A 165 9.63 -8.54 -9.85
N ILE A 166 10.97 -8.60 -9.97
CA ILE A 166 11.86 -8.73 -8.81
C ILE A 166 11.74 -7.50 -7.90
N LEU A 167 11.78 -6.30 -8.46
CA LEU A 167 11.62 -5.04 -7.70
C LEU A 167 10.27 -4.96 -7.01
N ASN A 168 9.20 -5.47 -7.63
CA ASN A 168 7.86 -5.49 -7.05
C ASN A 168 7.79 -6.46 -5.85
N ILE A 169 8.46 -7.62 -5.93
CA ILE A 169 8.59 -8.55 -4.79
C ILE A 169 9.36 -7.90 -3.63
N ILE A 170 10.48 -7.24 -3.93
CA ILE A 170 11.27 -6.52 -2.90
C ILE A 170 10.42 -5.41 -2.27
N SER A 171 9.74 -4.61 -3.10
CA SER A 171 8.84 -3.55 -2.65
C SER A 171 7.76 -4.11 -1.73
N PHE A 172 7.13 -5.23 -2.12
CA PHE A 172 6.14 -5.92 -1.32
C PHE A 172 6.67 -6.33 0.06
N ILE A 173 7.84 -6.97 0.12
CA ILE A 173 8.47 -7.36 1.39
C ILE A 173 8.75 -6.11 2.24
N MET A 174 9.25 -5.02 1.65
CA MET A 174 9.49 -3.77 2.35
C MET A 174 8.20 -3.14 2.89
N VAL A 175 7.09 -3.22 2.15
CA VAL A 175 5.79 -2.76 2.64
C VAL A 175 5.34 -3.59 3.85
N LEU A 176 5.46 -4.91 3.79
CA LEU A 176 5.14 -5.78 4.93
C LEU A 176 6.02 -5.50 6.16
N LEU A 177 7.33 -5.38 5.98
CA LEU A 177 8.26 -5.06 7.06
C LEU A 177 8.03 -3.66 7.62
N GLY A 178 7.68 -2.70 6.75
CA GLY A 178 7.36 -1.34 7.14
C GLY A 178 6.16 -1.28 8.09
N TRP A 179 5.06 -1.95 7.72
CA TRP A 179 3.87 -2.03 8.58
C TRP A 179 4.09 -2.87 9.83
N LYS A 180 4.86 -3.95 9.75
CA LYS A 180 5.24 -4.74 10.93
C LYS A 180 6.02 -3.88 11.94
N LYS A 181 6.98 -3.07 11.49
CA LYS A 181 7.72 -2.15 12.38
C LYS A 181 6.84 -1.06 12.97
N ILE A 182 5.81 -0.60 12.25
CA ILE A 182 4.83 0.33 12.83
C ILE A 182 3.97 -0.39 13.89
N ALA A 183 3.63 -1.66 13.68
CA ALA A 183 2.84 -2.45 14.61
C ALA A 183 3.59 -2.81 15.90
N ASP A 184 4.88 -3.11 15.76
CA ASP A 184 5.77 -3.54 16.84
C ASP A 184 6.28 -2.37 17.70
N ASP A 185 6.05 -1.12 17.27
CA ASP A 185 6.39 0.05 18.09
C ASP A 185 5.32 0.27 19.17
N ASP A 186 5.70 0.05 20.43
CA ASP A 186 4.85 0.29 21.59
C ASP A 186 4.90 1.78 21.97
N LEU A 187 3.75 2.46 21.85
CA LEU A 187 3.56 3.86 22.30
C LEU A 187 4.02 4.10 23.74
N ALA A 188 4.01 3.07 24.59
CA ALA A 188 4.44 3.12 25.98
C ALA A 188 5.95 3.38 26.19
N SER A 189 6.80 3.09 25.19
CA SER A 189 8.25 3.32 25.29
C SER A 189 8.67 4.76 25.00
N SER A 190 7.74 5.62 24.58
CA SER A 190 7.98 7.03 24.25
C SER A 190 7.59 8.02 25.35
N THR A 191 7.18 7.52 26.53
CA THR A 191 7.15 8.35 27.74
C THR A 191 8.62 8.68 28.08
N PRO A 192 9.09 9.94 28.00
CA PRO A 192 10.38 10.26 28.61
C PRO A 192 10.27 9.84 30.07
N ALA A 193 11.24 9.06 30.55
CA ALA A 193 11.41 8.83 31.97
C ALA A 193 11.38 10.22 32.62
N VAL A 194 10.31 10.48 33.39
CA VAL A 194 10.23 11.66 34.23
C VAL A 194 11.41 11.55 35.20
N GLU A 195 12.24 12.59 35.20
CA GLU A 195 13.43 12.77 36.04
C GLU A 195 13.17 12.45 37.52
#